data_AF-A0A1E2RVG6-F1
#
_entry.id   AF-A0A1E2RVG6-F1
#
_cell.length_a   1.000
_cell.length_b   1.000
_cell.length_c   1.000
_cell.angle_alpha   90.00
_cell.angle_beta   90.00
_cell.angle_gamma   90.00
#
_symmetry.space_group_name_H-M   'P 1'
#
loop_
_entity.id
_entity.type
_entity.pdbx_description
1 polymer ?
#
loop_
_entity_poly.entity_id
_entity_poly.type
_entity_poly.pdbx_seq_one_letter_code
_entity_poly.pdbx_strand_id
1 'polypeptide(L)'
;MTGPLDIPLPVLYGLAGIYALLVAASLIVAVMRRRDGSGRHQELVDRTKSWWWMIGAFTVCVVLNQTVAIVFLGLISYLALKEYLSLIPTRRIDRSVLLYAYLAIPIQYYWAAIDWYGMFVVFVPVWMFLFFPIVMALRGETEGYLRAVGTLSWGLMMTVFTLSHMAMLLVAGDAENPMAGGLGLLLFLVVLTQLNDVAQYVWGRMLGRHKVTPTVSPNKTWEGLIGGVATTIVLAGAIGPYLTPMDMVWSPRPAG
;
A
#
# COMPACT_ATOMS: atom_id res chain seq x y z
N MET A 1 11.16 -8.90 -26.45
CA MET A 1 10.28 -10.09 -26.45
C MET A 1 10.58 -10.83 -25.16
N THR A 2 9.87 -10.46 -24.09
CA THR A 2 10.07 -10.97 -22.72
C THR A 2 9.26 -12.24 -22.53
N GLY A 3 9.89 -13.28 -21.97
CA GLY A 3 9.22 -14.55 -21.70
C GLY A 3 8.20 -14.41 -20.57
N PRO A 4 7.33 -15.42 -20.35
CA PRO A 4 6.23 -15.34 -19.38
C PRO A 4 6.66 -15.26 -17.90
N LEU A 5 7.95 -15.19 -17.57
CA LEU A 5 8.48 -15.31 -16.21
C LEU A 5 9.92 -14.75 -16.05
N ASP A 6 10.27 -13.64 -16.73
CA ASP A 6 11.55 -12.95 -16.51
C ASP A 6 11.53 -12.14 -15.19
N ILE A 7 11.34 -12.83 -14.06
CA ILE A 7 11.40 -12.22 -12.73
C ILE A 7 12.88 -12.01 -12.35
N PRO A 8 13.31 -10.81 -11.97
CA PRO A 8 14.68 -10.58 -11.54
C PRO A 8 15.06 -11.47 -10.34
N LEU A 9 16.26 -12.05 -10.36
CA LEU A 9 16.78 -12.87 -9.25
C LEU A 9 16.67 -12.20 -7.87
N PRO A 10 16.93 -10.88 -7.71
CA PRO A 10 16.76 -10.22 -6.41
C PRO A 10 15.31 -10.24 -5.90
N VAL A 11 14.33 -10.14 -6.80
CA VAL A 11 12.90 -10.21 -6.49
C VAL A 11 12.54 -11.62 -6.00
N LEU A 12 13.07 -12.67 -6.64
CA LEU A 12 12.89 -14.05 -6.21
C LEU A 12 13.49 -14.32 -4.82
N TYR A 13 14.70 -13.83 -4.55
CA TYR A 13 15.31 -13.96 -3.22
C TYR A 13 14.52 -13.19 -2.16
N GLY A 14 14.03 -12.00 -2.50
CA GLY A 14 13.14 -11.22 -1.64
C GLY A 14 11.87 -12.00 -1.29
N LEU A 15 11.17 -12.54 -2.29
CA LEU A 15 9.98 -13.38 -2.09
C LEU A 15 10.29 -14.62 -1.25
N ALA A 16 11.38 -15.33 -1.54
CA ALA A 16 11.81 -16.49 -0.75
C ALA A 16 12.06 -16.11 0.72
N GLY A 17 12.69 -14.97 0.98
CA GLY A 17 12.89 -14.43 2.32
C GLY A 17 11.56 -14.14 3.04
N ILE A 18 10.58 -13.53 2.36
CA ILE A 18 9.25 -13.26 2.91
C ILE A 18 8.54 -14.57 3.29
N TYR A 19 8.53 -15.56 2.38
CA TYR A 19 7.90 -16.85 2.65
C TYR A 19 8.63 -17.61 3.77
N ALA A 20 9.97 -17.54 3.85
CA ALA A 20 10.73 -18.11 4.95
C ALA A 20 10.36 -17.46 6.30
N LEU A 21 10.22 -16.13 6.33
CA LEU A 21 9.76 -15.39 7.52
C LEU A 21 8.33 -15.78 7.91
N LEU A 22 7.42 -15.93 6.94
CA LEU A 22 6.05 -16.39 7.18
C LEU A 22 6.01 -17.80 7.77
N VAL A 23 6.82 -18.72 7.25
CA VAL A 23 6.95 -20.08 7.77
C VAL A 23 7.51 -20.05 9.19
N ALA A 24 8.59 -19.29 9.43
CA ALA A 24 9.17 -19.14 10.77
C ALA A 24 8.16 -18.56 11.77
N ALA A 25 7.44 -17.49 11.40
CA ALA A 25 6.38 -16.91 12.22
C ALA A 25 5.26 -17.92 12.50
N SER A 26 4.84 -18.68 11.48
CA SER A 26 3.81 -19.73 11.62
C SER A 26 4.27 -20.83 12.58
N LEU A 27 5.54 -21.24 12.53
CA LEU A 27 6.12 -22.22 13.45
C LEU A 27 6.18 -21.69 14.87
N ILE A 28 6.62 -20.45 15.09
CA ILE A 28 6.66 -19.80 16.40
C ILE A 28 5.25 -19.75 17.00
N VAL A 29 4.27 -19.27 16.22
CA VAL A 29 2.87 -19.19 16.66
C VAL A 29 2.28 -20.58 16.95
N ALA A 30 2.63 -21.60 16.16
CA ALA A 30 2.22 -22.98 16.42
C ALA A 30 2.81 -23.54 17.73
N VAL A 31 4.08 -23.26 18.01
CA VAL A 31 4.75 -23.66 19.27
C VAL A 31 4.12 -22.94 20.46
N MET A 32 3.87 -21.63 20.35
CA MET A 32 3.20 -20.85 21.39
C MET A 32 1.79 -21.38 21.67
N ARG A 33 1.01 -21.68 20.62
CA ARG A 33 -0.33 -22.27 20.75
C ARG A 33 -0.32 -23.65 21.41
N ARG A 34 0.69 -24.47 21.16
CA ARG A 34 0.84 -25.79 21.81
C ARG A 34 1.22 -25.68 23.29
N ARG A 35 1.95 -24.63 23.67
CA ARG A 35 2.37 -24.40 25.06
C ARG A 35 1.31 -23.69 25.91
N ASP A 36 0.44 -22.89 25.29
CA ASP A 36 -0.56 -22.09 25.98
C ASP A 36 -1.95 -22.34 25.37
N GLY A 37 -2.76 -23.18 26.03
CA GLY A 37 -4.11 -23.58 25.63
C GLY A 37 -5.20 -22.56 25.97
N SER A 38 -4.82 -21.41 26.57
CA SER A 38 -5.75 -20.40 27.10
C SER A 38 -6.45 -19.52 26.05
N GLY A 39 -6.18 -19.73 24.75
CA GLY A 39 -6.73 -18.89 23.67
C GLY A 39 -6.09 -17.49 23.56
N ARG A 40 -5.13 -17.15 24.43
CA ARG A 40 -4.43 -15.85 24.46
C ARG A 40 -3.68 -15.49 23.16
N HIS A 41 -3.40 -16.48 22.33
CA HIS A 41 -2.67 -16.33 21.06
C HIS A 41 -3.57 -16.37 19.81
N GLN A 42 -4.90 -16.40 19.98
CA GLN A 42 -5.82 -16.48 18.84
C GLN A 42 -5.66 -15.28 17.88
N GLU A 43 -5.47 -14.07 18.42
CA GLU A 43 -5.20 -12.87 17.63
C GLU A 43 -3.94 -13.03 16.73
N LEU A 44 -2.87 -13.64 17.25
CA LEU A 44 -1.64 -13.88 16.49
C LEU A 44 -1.84 -14.91 15.37
N VAL A 45 -2.64 -15.95 15.64
CA VAL A 45 -3.00 -16.98 14.66
C VAL A 45 -3.79 -16.36 13.51
N ASP A 46 -4.80 -15.54 13.81
CA ASP A 46 -5.66 -14.94 12.80
C ASP A 46 -4.92 -13.90 11.96
N ARG A 47 -4.00 -13.14 12.56
CA ARG A 47 -3.07 -12.26 11.84
C ARG A 47 -2.16 -13.05 10.90
N THR A 48 -1.54 -14.14 11.38
CA THR A 48 -0.64 -14.97 10.56
C THR A 48 -1.36 -15.59 9.37
N LYS A 49 -2.60 -16.06 9.55
CA LYS A 49 -3.44 -16.57 8.45
C LYS A 49 -3.79 -15.49 7.43
N SER A 50 -4.15 -14.30 7.89
CA SER A 50 -4.46 -13.16 7.02
C SER A 50 -3.23 -12.76 6.18
N TRP A 51 -2.03 -12.84 6.76
CA TRP A 51 -0.78 -12.58 6.07
C TRP A 51 -0.49 -13.57 4.95
N TRP A 52 -0.75 -14.87 5.15
CA TRP A 52 -0.64 -15.87 4.08
C TRP A 52 -1.54 -15.55 2.89
N TRP A 53 -2.78 -15.14 3.15
CA TRP A 53 -3.71 -14.73 2.08
C TRP A 53 -3.25 -13.45 1.37
N MET A 54 -2.84 -12.43 2.12
CA MET A 54 -2.38 -11.16 1.55
C MET A 54 -1.11 -11.32 0.71
N ILE A 55 -0.07 -11.94 1.27
CA ILE A 55 1.21 -12.16 0.57
C ILE A 55 1.04 -13.13 -0.59
N GLY A 56 0.21 -14.17 -0.43
CA GLY A 56 -0.11 -15.10 -1.52
C GLY A 56 -0.80 -14.43 -2.70
N ALA A 57 -1.90 -13.71 -2.44
CA ALA A 57 -2.63 -12.99 -3.49
C ALA A 57 -1.76 -11.93 -4.16
N PHE A 58 -1.02 -11.15 -3.37
CA PHE A 58 -0.09 -10.14 -3.88
C PHE A 58 1.00 -10.74 -4.76
N THR A 59 1.66 -11.81 -4.30
CA THR A 59 2.72 -12.48 -5.07
C THR A 59 2.19 -13.02 -6.39
N VAL A 60 1.03 -13.68 -6.39
CA VAL A 60 0.42 -14.21 -7.62
C VAL A 60 0.11 -13.08 -8.61
N CYS A 61 -0.57 -12.01 -8.16
CA CYS A 61 -0.94 -10.92 -9.05
C CYS A 61 0.27 -10.18 -9.63
N VAL A 62 1.33 -10.03 -8.85
CA VAL A 62 2.54 -9.31 -9.23
C VAL A 62 3.45 -10.14 -10.14
N VAL A 63 3.51 -11.46 -9.94
CA VAL A 63 4.34 -12.37 -10.73
C VAL A 63 3.71 -12.73 -12.09
N LEU A 64 2.38 -12.77 -12.19
CA LEU A 64 1.70 -13.20 -13.42
C LEU A 64 1.95 -12.28 -14.61
N ASN A 65 1.64 -10.99 -14.46
CA ASN A 65 1.78 -9.98 -15.50
C ASN A 65 1.66 -8.58 -14.89
N GLN A 66 2.46 -7.62 -15.36
CA GLN A 66 2.37 -6.21 -14.99
C GLN A 66 0.95 -5.64 -15.14
N THR A 67 0.24 -5.95 -16.23
CA THR A 67 -1.16 -5.51 -16.42
C THR A 67 -2.09 -6.09 -15.36
N VAL A 68 -1.90 -7.37 -15.00
CA VAL A 68 -2.69 -8.02 -13.94
C VAL A 68 -2.43 -7.35 -12.60
N ALA A 69 -1.18 -6.99 -12.30
CA ALA A 69 -0.82 -6.25 -11.10
C ALA A 69 -1.46 -4.85 -11.05
N ILE A 70 -1.44 -4.10 -12.16
CA ILE A 70 -2.08 -2.77 -12.26
C ILE A 70 -3.60 -2.89 -12.03
N VAL A 71 -4.25 -3.86 -12.67
CA VAL A 71 -5.69 -4.11 -12.48
C VAL A 71 -5.99 -4.49 -11.04
N PHE A 72 -5.18 -5.37 -10.44
CA PHE A 72 -5.32 -5.78 -9.05
C PHE A 72 -5.19 -4.59 -8.08
N LEU A 73 -4.19 -3.73 -8.26
CA LEU A 73 -4.04 -2.50 -7.47
C LEU A 73 -5.25 -1.56 -7.66
N GLY A 74 -5.75 -1.45 -8.89
CA GLY A 74 -7.00 -0.72 -9.19
C GLY A 74 -8.21 -1.28 -8.43
N LEU A 75 -8.32 -2.61 -8.32
CA LEU A 75 -9.36 -3.25 -7.51
C LEU A 75 -9.19 -2.96 -6.01
N ILE A 76 -7.96 -2.92 -5.49
CA ILE A 76 -7.70 -2.51 -4.11
C ILE A 76 -8.13 -1.05 -3.89
N SER A 77 -7.78 -0.14 -4.80
CA SER A 77 -8.26 1.25 -4.75
C SER A 77 -9.77 1.35 -4.79
N TYR A 78 -10.44 0.52 -5.61
CA TYR A 78 -11.90 0.46 -5.65
C TYR A 78 -12.49 -0.01 -4.32
N LEU A 79 -11.96 -1.07 -3.73
CA LEU A 79 -12.43 -1.57 -2.43
C LEU A 79 -12.20 -0.52 -1.33
N ALA A 80 -11.03 0.12 -1.31
CA ALA A 80 -10.70 1.18 -0.37
C ALA A 80 -11.63 2.39 -0.51
N LEU A 81 -11.89 2.85 -1.75
CA LEU A 81 -12.81 3.95 -2.01
C LEU A 81 -14.24 3.57 -1.61
N LYS A 82 -14.67 2.34 -1.91
CA LYS A 82 -15.99 1.83 -1.54
C LYS A 82 -16.19 1.82 -0.02
N GLU A 83 -15.21 1.33 0.72
CA GLU A 83 -15.24 1.33 2.18
C GLU A 83 -15.24 2.76 2.73
N TYR A 84 -14.37 3.63 2.22
CA TYR A 84 -14.33 5.05 2.59
C TYR A 84 -15.69 5.74 2.39
N LEU A 85 -16.29 5.59 1.20
CA LEU A 85 -17.59 6.19 0.87
C LEU A 85 -18.74 5.60 1.70
N SER A 86 -18.63 4.36 2.18
CA SER A 86 -19.62 3.75 3.06
C SER A 86 -19.67 4.38 4.46
N LEU A 87 -18.56 4.97 4.92
CA LEU A 87 -18.47 5.64 6.22
C LEU A 87 -19.05 7.06 6.19
N ILE A 88 -19.22 7.63 4.99
CA ILE A 88 -19.72 8.98 4.81
C ILE A 88 -21.24 8.93 4.66
N PRO A 89 -22.00 9.83 5.33
CA PRO A 89 -23.44 9.92 5.11
C PRO A 89 -23.74 10.35 3.67
N THR A 90 -23.89 9.37 2.77
CA THR A 90 -24.08 9.51 1.31
C THR A 90 -25.39 10.20 0.93
N ARG A 91 -26.32 10.39 1.89
CA ARG A 91 -27.59 11.11 1.68
C ARG A 91 -27.41 12.58 1.23
N ARG A 92 -26.18 13.12 1.26
CA ARG A 92 -25.84 14.48 0.84
C ARG A 92 -24.96 14.56 -0.42
N ILE A 93 -24.64 13.44 -1.05
CA ILE A 93 -23.79 13.40 -2.26
C ILE A 93 -24.60 12.76 -3.37
N ASP A 94 -24.78 13.46 -4.49
CA ASP A 94 -25.51 12.92 -5.62
C ASP A 94 -24.82 11.67 -6.19
N ARG A 95 -25.64 10.67 -6.56
CA ARG A 95 -25.19 9.36 -7.06
C ARG A 95 -24.30 9.48 -8.28
N SER A 96 -24.53 10.50 -9.12
CA SER A 96 -23.70 10.68 -10.31
C SER A 96 -22.31 11.23 -9.96
N VAL A 97 -22.17 12.04 -8.92
CA VAL A 97 -20.85 12.53 -8.46
C VAL A 97 -20.02 11.36 -7.93
N LEU A 98 -20.66 10.42 -7.23
CA LEU A 98 -20.04 9.16 -6.82
C LEU A 98 -19.58 8.32 -8.02
N LEU A 99 -20.38 8.24 -9.08
CA LEU A 99 -19.99 7.55 -10.31
C LEU A 99 -18.70 8.13 -10.89
N TYR A 100 -18.57 9.46 -10.95
CA TYR A 100 -17.34 10.10 -11.43
C TYR A 100 -16.13 9.81 -10.53
N ALA A 101 -16.33 9.73 -9.21
CA ALA A 101 -15.27 9.31 -8.29
C ALA A 101 -14.78 7.88 -8.58
N TYR A 102 -15.69 6.94 -8.88
CA TYR A 102 -15.30 5.59 -9.27
C TYR A 102 -14.65 5.52 -10.67
N LEU A 103 -15.12 6.31 -11.62
CA LEU A 103 -14.52 6.41 -12.96
C LEU A 103 -13.11 7.01 -12.94
N ALA A 104 -12.77 7.78 -11.90
CA ALA A 104 -11.41 8.27 -11.71
C ALA A 104 -10.38 7.14 -11.50
N ILE A 105 -10.80 5.96 -11.01
CA ILE A 105 -9.90 4.83 -10.78
C ILE A 105 -9.31 4.30 -12.09
N PRO A 106 -10.08 3.77 -13.07
CA PRO A 106 -9.51 3.27 -14.29
C PRO A 106 -8.72 4.34 -15.06
N ILE A 107 -9.13 5.61 -14.99
CA ILE A 107 -8.42 6.71 -15.62
C ILE A 107 -7.05 6.95 -14.96
N GLN A 108 -6.99 7.01 -13.62
CA GLN A 108 -5.72 7.18 -12.89
C GLN A 108 -4.75 6.03 -13.17
N TYR A 109 -5.24 4.80 -13.15
CA TYR A 109 -4.42 3.61 -13.43
C TYR A 109 -4.05 3.48 -14.90
N TYR A 110 -4.85 4.02 -15.82
CA TYR A 110 -4.47 4.14 -17.23
C TYR A 110 -3.30 5.10 -17.40
N TRP A 111 -3.32 6.29 -16.77
CA TRP A 111 -2.18 7.20 -16.79
C TRP A 111 -0.91 6.55 -16.25
N ALA A 112 -1.05 5.71 -15.22
CA ALA A 112 0.07 4.95 -14.71
C ALA A 112 0.58 3.90 -15.69
N ALA A 113 -0.32 3.18 -16.36
CA ALA A 113 0.04 2.11 -17.30
C ALA A 113 0.80 2.61 -18.54
N ILE A 114 0.55 3.85 -18.97
CA ILE A 114 1.23 4.46 -20.12
C ILE A 114 2.44 5.32 -19.71
N ASP A 115 2.82 5.28 -18.44
CA ASP A 115 3.93 6.06 -17.86
C ASP A 115 3.82 7.58 -18.08
N TRP A 116 2.59 8.12 -18.10
CA TRP A 116 2.38 9.57 -18.25
C TRP A 116 2.44 10.28 -16.89
N TYR A 117 3.65 10.37 -16.33
CA TYR A 117 3.90 10.93 -14.99
C TYR A 117 3.23 12.28 -14.75
N GLY A 118 3.35 13.22 -15.70
CA GLY A 118 2.77 14.55 -15.59
C GLY A 118 1.26 14.54 -15.36
N MET A 119 0.51 13.77 -16.17
CA MET A 119 -0.94 13.65 -16.00
C MET A 119 -1.30 12.83 -14.76
N PHE A 120 -0.57 11.75 -14.47
CA PHE A 120 -0.77 10.91 -13.30
C PHE A 120 -0.74 11.72 -11.98
N VAL A 121 0.23 12.61 -11.82
CA VAL A 121 0.40 13.40 -10.58
C VAL A 121 -0.66 14.48 -10.44
N VAL A 122 -1.13 15.08 -11.54
CA VAL A 122 -2.10 16.19 -11.49
C VAL A 122 -3.56 15.76 -11.61
N PHE A 123 -3.86 14.56 -12.13
CA PHE A 123 -5.24 14.13 -12.41
C PHE A 123 -6.13 14.14 -11.17
N VAL A 124 -5.76 13.42 -10.10
CA VAL A 124 -6.58 13.41 -8.87
C VAL A 124 -6.49 14.75 -8.11
N PRO A 125 -5.29 15.30 -7.82
CA PRO A 125 -5.17 16.48 -6.97
C PRO A 125 -5.71 17.78 -7.60
N VAL A 126 -5.64 17.91 -8.93
CA VAL A 126 -6.02 19.13 -9.65
C VAL A 126 -7.29 18.91 -10.45
N TRP A 127 -7.28 17.97 -11.40
CA TRP A 127 -8.42 17.81 -12.33
C TRP A 127 -9.68 17.33 -11.62
N MET A 128 -9.62 16.28 -10.81
CA MET A 128 -10.79 15.80 -10.06
C MET A 128 -11.24 16.81 -9.00
N PHE A 129 -10.29 17.49 -8.35
CA PHE A 129 -10.59 18.56 -7.38
C PHE A 129 -11.37 19.72 -8.01
N LEU A 130 -11.03 20.13 -9.24
CA LEU A 130 -11.77 21.18 -9.98
C LEU A 130 -13.06 20.65 -10.60
N PHE A 131 -13.07 19.39 -11.05
CA PHE A 131 -14.20 18.77 -11.73
C PHE A 131 -15.42 18.61 -10.82
N PHE A 132 -15.25 18.15 -9.57
CA PHE A 132 -16.38 17.97 -8.65
C PHE A 132 -17.18 19.26 -8.40
N PRO A 133 -16.55 20.40 -8.03
CA PRO A 133 -17.17 21.71 -7.99
C PRO A 133 -18.03 22.05 -9.21
N ILE A 134 -17.46 21.89 -10.41
CA ILE A 134 -18.10 22.27 -11.66
C ILE A 134 -19.35 21.42 -11.89
N VAL A 135 -19.24 20.10 -11.73
CA VAL A 135 -20.38 19.18 -11.90
C VAL A 135 -21.51 19.51 -10.93
N MET A 136 -21.19 19.75 -9.66
CA MET A 136 -22.19 20.09 -8.66
C MET A 136 -22.84 21.46 -8.92
N ALA A 137 -22.04 22.46 -9.32
CA ALA A 137 -22.53 23.80 -9.66
C ALA A 137 -23.47 23.78 -10.87
N LEU A 138 -23.11 23.04 -11.94
CA LEU A 138 -23.94 22.89 -13.14
C LEU A 138 -25.28 22.19 -12.86
N ARG A 139 -25.38 21.45 -11.75
CA ARG A 139 -26.60 20.75 -11.32
C ARG A 139 -27.44 21.51 -10.31
N GLY A 140 -26.97 22.69 -9.89
CA GLY A 140 -27.66 23.50 -8.88
C GLY A 140 -27.61 22.91 -7.47
N GLU A 141 -26.69 21.98 -7.20
CA GLU A 141 -26.54 21.35 -5.87
C GLU A 141 -25.77 22.27 -4.92
N THR A 142 -26.49 23.05 -4.12
CA THR A 142 -25.89 24.02 -3.18
C THR A 142 -25.79 23.51 -1.74
N GLU A 143 -26.60 22.50 -1.37
CA GLU A 143 -26.60 21.97 0.00
C GLU A 143 -25.38 21.11 0.29
N GLY A 144 -24.60 21.49 1.31
CA GLY A 144 -23.46 20.69 1.75
C GLY A 144 -22.32 20.59 0.73
N TYR A 145 -22.33 21.43 -0.31
CA TYR A 145 -21.38 21.46 -1.42
C TYR A 145 -19.91 21.36 -0.98
N LEU A 146 -19.48 22.23 -0.07
CA LEU A 146 -18.09 22.25 0.41
C LEU A 146 -17.70 20.95 1.11
N ARG A 147 -18.64 20.37 1.87
CA ARG A 147 -18.42 19.08 2.55
C ARG A 147 -18.31 17.96 1.52
N ALA A 148 -19.21 17.90 0.54
CA ALA A 148 -19.19 16.88 -0.50
C ALA A 148 -17.88 16.91 -1.32
N VAL A 149 -17.51 18.08 -1.84
CA VAL A 149 -16.26 18.27 -2.60
C VAL A 149 -15.05 17.91 -1.76
N GLY A 150 -14.97 18.42 -0.52
CA GLY A 150 -13.84 18.15 0.37
C GLY A 150 -13.70 16.68 0.72
N THR A 151 -14.82 16.02 1.05
CA THR A 151 -14.83 14.60 1.40
C THR A 151 -14.50 13.71 0.19
N LEU A 152 -15.04 13.99 -1.00
CA LEU A 152 -14.73 13.21 -2.21
C LEU A 152 -13.26 13.39 -2.64
N SER A 153 -12.77 14.62 -2.63
CA SER A 153 -11.38 14.92 -2.99
C SER A 153 -10.41 14.25 -2.01
N TRP A 154 -10.71 14.28 -0.72
CA TRP A 154 -9.94 13.59 0.31
C TRP A 154 -9.98 12.08 0.15
N GLY A 155 -11.15 11.52 -0.15
CA GLY A 155 -11.34 10.12 -0.44
C GLY A 155 -10.48 9.64 -1.61
N LEU A 156 -10.55 10.34 -2.75
CA LEU A 156 -9.72 10.03 -3.91
C LEU A 156 -8.23 10.17 -3.59
N MET A 157 -7.83 11.19 -2.83
CA MET A 157 -6.44 11.38 -2.44
C MET A 157 -5.93 10.18 -1.63
N MET A 158 -6.66 9.75 -0.61
CA MET A 158 -6.22 8.69 0.30
C MET A 158 -6.34 7.27 -0.28
N THR A 159 -7.27 7.02 -1.20
CA THR A 159 -7.61 5.65 -1.65
C THR A 159 -7.24 5.38 -3.10
N VAL A 160 -7.21 6.40 -3.95
CA VAL A 160 -6.92 6.24 -5.38
C VAL A 160 -5.53 6.78 -5.68
N PHE A 161 -5.27 8.05 -5.37
CA PHE A 161 -3.99 8.70 -5.67
C PHE A 161 -2.82 8.00 -4.99
N THR A 162 -2.81 7.89 -3.66
CA THR A 162 -1.72 7.24 -2.90
C THR A 162 -1.48 5.79 -3.33
N LEU A 163 -2.54 4.98 -3.47
CA LEU A 163 -2.40 3.57 -3.85
C LEU A 163 -1.94 3.42 -5.30
N SER A 164 -2.38 4.28 -6.23
CA SER A 164 -1.94 4.25 -7.62
C SER A 164 -0.45 4.54 -7.81
N HIS A 165 0.24 5.12 -6.81
CA HIS A 165 1.70 5.26 -6.86
C HIS A 165 2.41 3.90 -6.83
N MET A 166 1.79 2.86 -6.28
CA MET A 166 2.31 1.50 -6.39
C MET A 166 2.32 1.02 -7.85
N ALA A 167 1.31 1.38 -8.64
CA ALA A 167 1.29 1.07 -10.07
C ALA A 167 2.33 1.89 -10.83
N MET A 168 2.52 3.17 -10.48
CA MET A 168 3.60 3.97 -11.06
C MET A 168 4.98 3.44 -10.72
N LEU A 169 5.22 3.02 -9.47
CA LEU A 169 6.48 2.39 -9.08
C LEU A 169 6.73 1.11 -9.88
N LEU A 170 5.68 0.35 -10.19
CA LEU A 170 5.78 -0.85 -11.00
C LEU A 170 6.10 -0.54 -12.48
N VAL A 171 5.55 0.53 -13.06
CA VAL A 171 5.73 0.87 -14.48
C VAL A 171 7.00 1.69 -14.70
N ALA A 172 7.11 2.86 -14.06
CA ALA A 172 8.28 3.73 -14.19
C ALA A 172 9.55 3.08 -13.61
N GLY A 173 9.39 2.25 -12.57
CA GLY A 173 10.52 1.58 -11.93
C GLY A 173 11.25 0.57 -12.81
N ASP A 174 10.62 0.06 -13.89
CA ASP A 174 11.30 -0.83 -14.83
C ASP A 174 12.42 -0.11 -15.60
N ALA A 175 12.25 1.19 -15.88
CA ALA A 175 13.29 2.00 -16.51
C ALA A 175 14.37 2.44 -15.51
N GLU A 176 13.96 2.78 -14.29
CA GLU A 176 14.83 3.39 -13.27
C GLU A 176 15.63 2.37 -12.43
N ASN A 177 15.24 1.09 -12.42
CA ASN A 177 15.87 0.04 -11.62
C ASN A 177 16.39 -1.12 -12.49
N PRO A 178 17.61 -1.03 -13.03
CA PRO A 178 18.20 -2.08 -13.86
C PRO A 178 18.39 -3.42 -13.13
N MET A 179 18.42 -3.42 -11.80
CA MET A 179 18.70 -4.62 -11.00
C MET A 179 17.47 -5.47 -10.73
N ALA A 180 16.36 -4.83 -10.34
CA ALA A 180 15.16 -5.51 -9.87
C ALA A 180 13.85 -4.98 -10.48
N GLY A 181 13.92 -4.01 -11.41
CA GLY A 181 12.77 -3.39 -12.07
C GLY A 181 11.82 -2.69 -11.09
N GLY A 182 10.62 -2.38 -11.59
CA GLY A 182 9.53 -1.83 -10.78
C GLY A 182 9.01 -2.82 -9.74
N LEU A 183 9.14 -4.13 -10.02
CA LEU A 183 8.83 -5.21 -9.09
C LEU A 183 9.66 -5.12 -7.80
N GLY A 184 10.97 -4.83 -7.92
CA GLY A 184 11.86 -4.64 -6.78
C GLY A 184 11.46 -3.46 -5.90
N LEU A 185 11.13 -2.32 -6.51
CA LEU A 185 10.67 -1.13 -5.79
C LEU A 185 9.34 -1.39 -5.06
N LEU A 186 8.41 -2.06 -5.74
CA LEU A 186 7.12 -2.40 -5.18
C LEU A 186 7.26 -3.39 -4.01
N LEU A 187 8.08 -4.44 -4.16
CA LEU A 187 8.39 -5.37 -3.07
C LEU A 187 9.06 -4.65 -1.90
N PHE A 188 10.03 -3.79 -2.15
CA PHE A 188 10.71 -3.02 -1.12
C PHE A 188 9.72 -2.20 -0.29
N LEU A 189 8.80 -1.47 -0.95
CA LEU A 189 7.76 -0.69 -0.29
C LEU A 189 6.84 -1.58 0.57
N VAL A 190 6.29 -2.66 -0.02
CA VAL A 190 5.31 -3.52 0.65
C VAL A 190 5.93 -4.29 1.81
N VAL A 191 7.14 -4.81 1.65
CA VAL A 191 7.84 -5.55 2.69
C VAL A 191 8.18 -4.64 3.87
N LEU A 192 8.74 -3.46 3.62
CA LEU A 192 9.12 -2.57 4.70
C LEU A 192 7.90 -2.04 5.46
N THR A 193 6.80 -1.74 4.77
CA THR A 193 5.56 -1.29 5.43
C THR A 193 4.94 -2.40 6.29
N GLN A 194 4.90 -3.63 5.79
CA GLN A 194 4.40 -4.79 6.56
C GLN A 194 5.31 -5.12 7.76
N LEU A 195 6.63 -5.16 7.56
CA LEU A 195 7.58 -5.41 8.65
C LEU A 195 7.57 -4.28 9.68
N ASN A 196 7.33 -3.03 9.26
CA ASN A 196 7.14 -1.91 10.18
C ASN A 196 5.95 -2.15 11.12
N ASP A 197 4.80 -2.59 10.61
CA ASP A 197 3.62 -2.87 11.43
C ASP A 197 3.89 -3.98 12.47
N VAL A 198 4.57 -5.06 12.05
CA VAL A 198 5.00 -6.13 12.96
C VAL A 198 5.99 -5.63 14.01
N ALA A 199 7.00 -4.87 13.59
CA ALA A 199 8.00 -4.31 14.50
C ALA A 199 7.35 -3.37 15.52
N GLN A 200 6.46 -2.47 15.08
CA GLN A 200 5.72 -1.59 15.97
C GLN A 200 4.90 -2.36 17.00
N TYR A 201 4.27 -3.46 16.59
CA TYR A 201 3.52 -4.33 17.48
C TYR A 201 4.42 -5.04 18.50
N VAL A 202 5.54 -5.63 18.05
CA VAL A 202 6.47 -6.38 18.92
C VAL A 202 7.11 -5.44 19.94
N TRP A 203 7.69 -4.33 19.48
CA TRP A 203 8.27 -3.32 20.36
C TRP A 203 7.22 -2.68 21.27
N GLY A 204 6.02 -2.45 20.75
CA GLY A 204 4.91 -1.93 21.53
C GLY A 204 4.44 -2.87 22.64
N ARG A 205 4.44 -4.19 22.42
CA ARG A 205 4.13 -5.18 23.47
C ARG A 205 5.26 -5.39 24.46
N MET A 206 6.52 -5.31 24.03
CA MET A 206 7.67 -5.59 24.89
C MET A 206 8.04 -4.39 25.78
N LEU A 207 8.02 -3.18 25.21
CA LEU A 207 8.53 -1.96 25.85
C LEU A 207 7.48 -0.86 25.99
N GLY A 208 6.28 -1.05 25.43
CA GLY A 208 5.26 0.00 25.39
C GLY A 208 4.79 0.41 26.78
N ARG A 209 5.08 1.65 27.15
CA ARG A 209 4.60 2.27 28.39
C ARG A 209 3.78 3.53 28.08
N HIS A 210 4.18 4.30 27.07
CA HIS A 210 3.55 5.57 26.75
C HIS A 210 2.70 5.47 25.48
N LYS A 211 1.39 5.70 25.63
CA LYS A 211 0.46 5.71 24.49
C LYS A 211 0.64 6.98 23.67
N VAL A 212 0.66 6.85 22.34
CA VAL A 212 0.82 8.00 21.42
C VAL A 212 -0.47 8.80 21.32
N THR A 213 -1.58 8.13 21.00
CA THR A 213 -2.89 8.76 20.79
C THR A 213 -3.97 7.89 21.44
N PRO A 214 -4.16 7.95 22.77
CA PRO A 214 -5.05 7.04 23.49
C PRO A 214 -6.53 7.16 23.09
N THR A 215 -6.95 8.33 22.58
CA THR A 215 -8.33 8.60 22.14
C THR A 215 -8.64 8.07 20.74
N VAL A 216 -7.62 7.94 19.87
CA VAL A 216 -7.78 7.50 18.47
C VAL A 216 -7.34 6.05 18.29
N SER A 217 -6.29 5.62 18.99
CA SER A 217 -5.76 4.26 18.93
C SER A 217 -5.24 3.83 20.31
N PRO A 218 -6.02 3.04 21.07
CA PRO A 218 -5.69 2.71 22.46
C PRO A 218 -4.45 1.82 22.61
N ASN A 219 -4.01 1.18 21.53
CA ASN A 219 -2.95 0.17 21.50
C ASN A 219 -1.62 0.67 20.93
N LYS A 220 -1.53 1.91 20.41
CA LYS A 220 -0.28 2.45 19.86
C LYS A 220 0.58 3.14 20.92
N THR A 221 1.86 2.75 20.97
CA THR A 221 2.84 3.27 21.94
C THR A 221 4.03 3.95 21.25
N TRP A 222 4.64 4.93 21.92
CA TRP A 222 5.80 5.67 21.41
C TRP A 222 7.01 4.75 21.24
N GLU A 223 7.21 3.84 22.19
CA GLU A 223 8.28 2.85 22.13
C GLU A 223 8.09 1.90 20.94
N GLY A 224 6.85 1.52 20.65
CA GLY A 224 6.49 0.77 19.46
C GLY A 224 6.82 1.53 18.18
N LEU A 225 6.41 2.80 18.08
CA LEU A 225 6.69 3.66 16.93
C LEU A 225 8.20 3.81 16.67
N ILE A 226 8.97 4.16 17.70
CA ILE A 226 10.42 4.39 17.58
C ILE A 226 11.13 3.07 17.25
N GLY A 227 10.78 1.98 17.94
CA GLY A 227 11.35 0.66 17.67
C GLY A 227 11.02 0.18 16.25
N GLY A 228 9.80 0.42 15.78
CA GLY A 228 9.37 0.13 14.42
C GLY A 228 10.18 0.91 13.38
N VAL A 229 10.31 2.23 13.56
CA VAL A 229 11.11 3.08 12.66
C VAL A 229 12.57 2.63 12.65
N ALA A 230 13.19 2.43 13.81
CA ALA A 230 14.58 1.97 13.89
C ALA A 230 14.80 0.62 13.20
N THR A 231 13.89 -0.33 13.41
CA THR A 231 13.93 -1.65 12.76
C THR A 231 13.78 -1.51 11.25
N THR A 232 12.85 -0.69 10.77
CA THR A 232 12.63 -0.45 9.34
C THR A 232 13.81 0.24 8.69
N ILE A 233 14.51 1.17 9.36
CA ILE A 233 15.74 1.79 8.84
C ILE A 233 16.83 0.74 8.63
N VAL A 234 17.06 -0.13 9.60
CA VAL A 234 18.06 -1.20 9.50
C VAL A 234 17.71 -2.18 8.38
N LEU A 235 16.44 -2.58 8.29
CA LEU A 235 15.96 -3.48 7.23
C LEU A 235 16.04 -2.81 5.85
N ALA A 236 15.71 -1.53 5.74
CA ALA A 236 15.82 -0.76 4.51
C ALA A 236 17.27 -0.68 4.04
N GLY A 237 18.22 -0.44 4.94
CA GLY A 237 19.65 -0.44 4.61
C GLY A 237 20.18 -1.83 4.20
N ALA A 238 19.63 -2.91 4.79
CA ALA A 238 20.04 -4.27 4.47
C ALA A 238 19.45 -4.79 3.15
N ILE A 239 18.18 -4.49 2.85
CA ILE A 239 17.46 -5.02 1.68
C ILE A 239 17.50 -4.05 0.49
N GLY A 240 17.59 -2.74 0.76
CA GLY A 240 17.57 -1.66 -0.23
C GLY A 240 18.54 -1.84 -1.39
N PRO A 241 19.84 -2.15 -1.14
CA PRO A 241 20.82 -2.35 -2.22
C PRO A 241 20.53 -3.51 -3.18
N TYR A 242 19.65 -4.44 -2.77
CA TYR A 242 19.28 -5.59 -3.60
C TYR A 242 17.99 -5.35 -4.39
N LEU A 243 17.04 -4.61 -3.83
CA LEU A 243 15.72 -4.39 -4.44
C LEU A 243 15.56 -3.03 -5.13
N THR A 244 16.40 -2.06 -4.80
CA THR A 244 16.31 -0.67 -5.29
C THR A 244 17.65 -0.24 -5.89
N PRO A 245 17.67 0.79 -6.75
CA PRO A 245 18.92 1.35 -7.28
C PRO A 245 19.72 2.17 -6.24
N MET A 246 19.33 2.15 -4.96
CA MET A 246 19.96 2.91 -3.89
C MET A 246 21.03 2.07 -3.17
N ASP A 247 22.24 2.60 -3.05
CA ASP A 247 23.31 2.02 -2.23
C ASP A 247 23.30 2.61 -0.81
N MET A 248 23.94 1.93 0.16
CA MET A 248 24.03 2.36 1.57
C MET A 248 24.66 3.76 1.75
N VAL A 249 25.46 4.22 0.79
CA VAL A 249 26.22 5.48 0.85
C VAL A 249 25.64 6.54 -0.09
N TRP A 250 24.92 6.13 -1.15
CA TRP A 250 24.40 7.01 -2.20
C TRP A 250 23.04 6.51 -2.69
N SER A 251 22.05 7.38 -2.62
CA SER A 251 20.85 7.31 -3.47
C SER A 251 21.08 8.22 -4.68
N PRO A 252 20.75 7.86 -5.93
CA PRO A 252 20.76 6.59 -6.67
C PRO A 252 22.14 6.35 -7.33
N ARG A 253 22.43 5.15 -7.87
CA ARG A 253 23.59 4.99 -8.76
C ARG A 253 23.44 5.92 -9.98
N PRO A 254 24.42 6.78 -10.31
CA PRO A 254 24.37 7.53 -11.55
C PRO A 254 24.29 6.52 -12.70
N ALA A 255 23.25 6.64 -13.52
CA ALA A 255 23.18 5.97 -14.81
C ALA A 255 24.42 6.39 -15.60
N GLY A 256 25.32 5.43 -15.83
CA GLY A 256 26.42 5.59 -16.78
C GLY A 256 25.89 5.58 -18.20
#